data_AF-A0A8J6Y4I8-F1
#
_entry.id   AF-A0A8J6Y4I8-F1
#
_cell.length_a   1.000
_cell.length_b   1.000
_cell.length_c   1.000
_cell.angle_alpha   90.00
_cell.angle_beta   90.00
_cell.angle_gamma   90.00
#
_symmetry.space_group_name_H-M   'P 1'
#
loop_
_entity.id
_entity.type
_entity.pdbx_description
1 polymer ?
#
loop_
_entity_poly.entity_id
_entity_poly.type
_entity_poly.pdbx_seq_one_letter_code
_entity_poly.pdbx_strand_id
1 'polypeptide(L)'
;MSRLRIFGMIVAVLLVTVIAVDAAGYVVILKSGHKIRCKEPLRIEGPNAILTLSTGTVTSYPLQLVDLMETERYNQLGLGDALELEELAVAGTAIVTPTPRTSLGEHATFDSGGNGQPNLGTTVEPTPVPTPGIELRPTKYPDPRIEQAFARIFEKKGLLIYKTSQGTAPEIFFVQTTTDSEREVFRALETVAEAYVLIHGLHRDLAPAAVELEMVQTSGKPAGTFRLTPELADELVKGDTPPQTFYITNVIF
;
A
#
# COMPACT_ATOMS: atom_id res chain seq x y z
N MET A 1 70.68 -37.29 17.96
CA MET A 1 69.86 -38.44 18.41
C MET A 1 68.73 -37.93 19.29
N SER A 2 67.51 -38.46 19.07
CA SER A 2 66.31 -38.42 19.94
C SER A 2 65.71 -37.06 20.31
N ARG A 3 64.64 -36.58 19.67
CA ARG A 3 63.22 -37.02 19.61
C ARG A 3 62.34 -36.37 20.70
N LEU A 4 61.32 -35.67 20.17
CA LEU A 4 59.93 -35.62 20.63
C LEU A 4 59.50 -34.50 21.60
N ARG A 5 58.76 -33.53 21.05
CA ARG A 5 57.46 -32.97 21.54
C ARG A 5 57.13 -31.74 20.66
N ILE A 6 56.29 -31.90 19.62
CA ILE A 6 54.82 -31.78 19.63
C ILE A 6 54.39 -30.33 19.95
N PHE A 7 53.49 -29.78 19.13
CA PHE A 7 52.91 -28.42 19.14
C PHE A 7 53.61 -27.34 18.29
N GLY A 8 53.90 -27.66 17.03
CA GLY A 8 54.08 -26.66 15.96
C GLY A 8 52.77 -26.39 15.25
N MET A 9 51.73 -25.99 15.98
CA MET A 9 50.46 -25.51 15.43
C MET A 9 50.66 -24.07 14.95
N ILE A 10 51.37 -23.89 13.83
CA ILE A 10 51.30 -22.64 13.06
C ILE A 10 50.03 -22.77 12.21
N VAL A 11 48.95 -22.37 12.87
CA VAL A 11 47.64 -22.09 12.31
C VAL A 11 47.82 -21.39 10.97
N ALA A 12 47.29 -22.04 9.95
CA ALA A 12 47.07 -21.47 8.64
C ALA A 12 46.45 -20.09 8.79
N VAL A 13 47.13 -19.08 8.26
CA VAL A 13 46.55 -17.78 7.95
C VAL A 13 45.49 -18.02 6.88
N LEU A 14 44.30 -18.41 7.31
CA LEU A 14 43.10 -18.32 6.49
C LEU A 14 42.71 -16.84 6.52
N LEU A 15 43.33 -16.07 5.63
CA LEU A 15 42.93 -14.72 5.33
C LEU A 15 41.53 -14.82 4.71
N VAL A 16 40.49 -14.68 5.52
CA VAL A 16 39.13 -14.49 5.02
C VAL A 16 39.11 -13.12 4.37
N THR A 17 39.39 -13.07 3.07
CA THR A 17 39.04 -11.95 2.21
C THR A 17 37.53 -11.83 2.25
N VAL A 18 37.03 -10.90 3.07
CA VAL A 18 35.66 -10.40 2.95
C VAL A 18 35.62 -9.67 1.61
N ILE A 19 35.09 -10.35 0.60
CA ILE A 19 34.79 -9.73 -0.69
C ILE A 19 33.66 -8.74 -0.39
N ALA A 20 34.01 -7.46 -0.28
CA ALA A 20 33.03 -6.39 -0.33
C ALA A 20 32.45 -6.38 -1.74
N VAL A 21 31.31 -7.06 -1.92
CA VAL A 21 30.50 -6.95 -3.13
C VAL A 21 29.85 -5.58 -3.08
N ASP A 22 30.45 -4.65 -3.82
CA ASP A 22 29.94 -3.30 -3.99
C ASP A 22 28.73 -3.32 -4.94
N ALA A 23 27.61 -2.77 -4.46
CA ALA A 23 26.48 -2.20 -5.20
C ALA A 23 25.78 -3.00 -6.34
N ALA A 24 25.57 -4.32 -6.20
CA ALA A 24 24.46 -4.99 -6.87
C ALA A 24 23.29 -5.10 -5.89
N GLY A 25 22.16 -4.43 -6.17
CA GLY A 25 21.02 -4.38 -5.25
C GLY A 25 20.57 -5.79 -4.83
N TYR A 26 20.62 -6.07 -3.53
CA TYR A 26 20.31 -7.38 -2.96
C TYR A 26 18.81 -7.64 -3.02
N VAL A 27 18.35 -8.73 -3.60
CA VAL A 27 16.91 -9.02 -3.75
C VAL A 27 16.52 -10.17 -2.82
N VAL A 28 15.60 -9.90 -1.89
CA VAL A 28 15.01 -10.93 -1.02
C VAL A 28 13.76 -11.47 -1.67
N ILE A 29 13.70 -12.79 -1.81
CA ILE A 29 12.56 -13.51 -2.36
C ILE A 29 11.75 -14.07 -1.19
N LEU A 30 10.48 -13.71 -1.15
CA LEU A 30 9.51 -14.31 -0.25
C LEU A 30 9.01 -15.63 -0.85
N LYS A 31 8.55 -16.55 0.00
CA LYS A 31 7.96 -17.82 -0.46
C LYS A 31 6.69 -17.64 -1.31
N SER A 32 6.09 -16.45 -1.28
CA SER A 32 5.01 -16.05 -2.18
C SER A 32 5.47 -15.74 -3.61
N GLY A 33 6.79 -15.77 -3.87
CA GLY A 33 7.42 -15.38 -5.13
C GLY A 33 7.67 -13.87 -5.24
N HIS A 34 7.27 -13.07 -4.24
CA HIS A 34 7.48 -11.62 -4.25
C HIS A 34 8.95 -11.27 -4.00
N LYS A 35 9.47 -10.31 -4.76
CA LYS A 35 10.88 -9.91 -4.77
C LYS A 35 11.05 -8.51 -4.19
N ILE A 36 11.82 -8.40 -3.10
CA ILE A 36 12.03 -7.14 -2.38
C ILE A 36 13.47 -6.69 -2.58
N ARG A 37 13.67 -5.51 -3.18
CA ARG A 37 15.00 -4.92 -3.33
C ARG A 37 15.48 -4.28 -2.02
N CYS A 38 16.60 -4.79 -1.54
CA CYS A 38 17.30 -4.37 -0.35
C CYS A 38 18.62 -3.70 -0.73
N LYS A 39 19.01 -2.72 0.08
CA LYS A 39 20.30 -2.04 -0.01
C LYS A 39 21.44 -2.91 0.53
N GLU A 40 21.13 -3.72 1.53
CA GLU A 40 22.09 -4.57 2.23
C GLU A 40 21.58 -6.02 2.29
N PRO A 41 22.49 -7.00 2.44
CA PRO A 41 22.10 -8.38 2.69
C PRO A 41 21.17 -8.52 3.91
N LEU A 42 20.21 -9.43 3.83
CA LEU A 42 19.28 -9.68 4.92
C LEU A 42 20.04 -10.10 6.19
N ARG A 43 19.63 -9.56 7.34
CA ARG A 43 20.21 -9.92 8.65
C ARG A 43 19.20 -10.72 9.44
N ILE A 44 19.57 -11.90 9.92
CA ILE A 44 18.67 -12.73 10.72
C ILE A 44 18.87 -12.37 12.20
N GLU A 45 17.82 -11.85 12.83
CA GLU A 45 17.78 -11.52 14.25
C GLU A 45 16.65 -12.32 14.92
N GLY A 46 17.01 -13.46 15.52
CA GLY A 46 16.06 -14.36 16.17
C GLY A 46 15.08 -14.99 15.16
N PRO A 47 13.74 -14.87 15.36
CA PRO A 47 12.75 -15.43 14.44
C PRO A 47 12.49 -14.56 13.20
N ASN A 48 13.15 -13.40 13.09
CA ASN A 48 12.88 -12.41 12.06
C ASN A 48 14.10 -12.16 11.16
N ALA A 49 13.84 -11.86 9.91
CA ALA A 49 14.76 -11.30 8.95
C ALA A 49 14.60 -9.78 8.90
N ILE A 50 15.67 -9.07 9.22
CA ILE A 50 15.79 -7.62 9.13
C ILE A 50 16.31 -7.27 7.74
N LEU A 51 15.53 -6.47 7.02
CA LEU A 51 15.79 -6.03 5.65
C LEU A 51 16.05 -4.54 5.66
N THR A 52 17.19 -4.12 5.12
CA THR A 52 17.42 -2.72 4.81
C THR A 52 16.97 -2.49 3.37
N LEU A 53 15.83 -1.82 3.16
CA LEU A 53 15.30 -1.51 1.83
C LEU A 53 16.24 -0.59 1.06
N SER A 54 16.12 -0.57 -0.27
CA SER A 54 16.88 0.35 -1.14
C SER A 54 16.75 1.84 -0.73
N THR A 55 15.62 2.21 -0.14
CA THR A 55 15.32 3.53 0.41
C THR A 55 16.06 3.85 1.72
N GLY A 56 16.75 2.87 2.32
CA GLY A 56 17.41 2.98 3.62
C GLY A 56 16.50 2.70 4.82
N THR A 57 15.21 2.44 4.60
CA THR A 57 14.28 2.02 5.66
C THR A 57 14.57 0.59 6.09
N VAL A 58 14.65 0.35 7.40
CA VAL A 58 14.81 -0.99 7.97
C VAL A 58 13.44 -1.58 8.27
N THR A 59 13.14 -2.75 7.72
CA THR A 59 11.89 -3.49 7.93
C THR A 59 12.18 -4.90 8.47
N SER A 60 11.26 -5.46 9.25
CA SER A 60 11.40 -6.79 9.86
C SER A 60 10.33 -7.72 9.34
N TYR A 61 10.74 -8.85 8.77
CA TYR A 61 9.85 -9.90 8.27
C TYR A 61 10.05 -11.21 9.04
N PRO A 62 8.99 -11.98 9.33
CA PRO A 62 9.14 -13.33 9.86
C PRO A 62 9.98 -14.21 8.92
N LEU A 63 11.01 -14.89 9.44
CA LEU A 63 11.92 -15.71 8.64
C LEU A 63 11.20 -16.81 7.85
N GLN A 64 10.05 -17.28 8.36
CA GLN A 64 9.23 -18.31 7.74
C GLN A 64 8.67 -17.90 6.37
N LEU A 65 8.51 -16.60 6.13
CA LEU A 65 7.98 -16.03 4.88
C LEU A 65 9.07 -15.78 3.85
N VAL A 66 10.33 -15.78 4.26
CA VAL A 66 11.48 -15.57 3.37
C VAL A 66 11.93 -16.91 2.80
N ASP A 67 12.12 -16.96 1.49
CA ASP A 67 12.79 -18.08 0.84
C ASP A 67 14.29 -17.80 0.74
N LEU A 68 15.05 -18.26 1.74
CA LEU A 68 16.50 -18.04 1.81
C LEU A 68 17.22 -18.72 0.63
N MET A 69 16.75 -19.90 0.21
CA MET A 69 17.38 -20.67 -0.85
C MET A 69 17.21 -19.98 -2.20
N GLU A 70 16.00 -19.50 -2.48
CA GLU A 70 15.72 -18.78 -3.71
C GLU A 70 16.38 -17.40 -3.72
N THR A 71 16.37 -16.70 -2.58
CA THR A 71 17.06 -15.42 -2.37
C THR A 71 18.56 -15.54 -2.67
N GLU A 72 19.24 -16.51 -2.08
CA GLU A 72 20.68 -16.70 -2.31
C GLU A 72 20.96 -17.08 -3.77
N ARG A 73 20.19 -18.01 -4.34
CA ARG A 73 20.34 -18.42 -5.73
C ARG A 73 20.13 -17.25 -6.70
N TYR A 74 19.14 -16.40 -6.45
CA TYR A 74 18.84 -15.25 -7.30
C TYR A 74 19.92 -14.18 -7.24
N ASN A 75 20.46 -13.90 -6.04
CA ASN A 75 21.55 -12.94 -5.88
C ASN A 75 22.90 -13.47 -6.40
N GLN A 76 23.15 -14.78 -6.31
CA GLN A 76 24.34 -15.41 -6.92
C GLN A 76 24.36 -15.30 -8.45
N LEU A 77 23.18 -15.17 -9.08
CA LEU A 77 23.05 -14.96 -10.52
C LEU A 77 23.24 -13.49 -10.94
N GLY A 78 23.43 -12.56 -9.99
CA GLY A 78 23.65 -11.14 -10.28
C GLY A 78 22.44 -10.42 -10.90
N LEU A 79 21.23 -11.00 -10.76
CA LEU A 79 20.00 -10.53 -11.42
C LEU A 79 19.32 -9.34 -10.71
N GLY A 80 20.04 -8.62 -9.83
CA GLY A 80 19.51 -7.48 -9.08
C GLY A 80 19.06 -6.29 -9.93
N ASP A 81 19.47 -6.22 -11.20
CA ASP A 81 19.08 -5.20 -12.18
C ASP A 81 18.08 -5.69 -13.25
N ALA A 82 17.69 -6.97 -13.27
CA ALA A 82 16.89 -7.54 -14.37
C ALA A 82 15.37 -7.25 -14.27
N LEU A 83 14.92 -6.44 -13.31
CA LEU A 83 13.50 -6.07 -13.16
C LEU A 83 13.06 -4.92 -14.09
N GLU A 84 13.92 -4.39 -14.96
CA GLU A 84 13.53 -3.26 -15.84
C GLU A 84 12.75 -3.63 -17.12
N LEU A 85 12.52 -4.91 -17.48
CA LEU A 85 12.03 -5.22 -18.84
C LEU A 85 10.88 -6.24 -19.01
N GLU A 86 10.38 -6.91 -17.97
CA GLU A 86 9.37 -7.99 -18.17
C GLU A 86 7.92 -7.66 -17.76
N GLU A 87 7.65 -6.55 -17.08
CA GLU A 87 6.29 -6.12 -16.70
C GLU A 87 5.61 -5.29 -17.81
N LEU A 88 5.73 -5.73 -19.07
CA LEU A 88 5.13 -5.05 -20.24
C LEU A 88 4.29 -5.97 -21.13
N ALA A 89 4.09 -7.25 -20.77
CA ALA A 89 3.50 -8.21 -21.70
C ALA A 89 2.56 -9.25 -21.08
N VAL A 90 1.41 -8.85 -20.52
CA VAL A 90 0.17 -9.66 -20.63
C VAL A 90 -1.04 -8.73 -20.72
N ALA A 91 -1.35 -8.29 -21.94
CA ALA A 91 -2.63 -7.70 -22.29
C ALA A 91 -3.68 -8.82 -22.41
N GLY A 92 -4.62 -8.89 -21.46
CA GLY A 92 -5.82 -9.71 -21.54
C GLY A 92 -7.05 -8.81 -21.63
N THR A 93 -7.73 -8.84 -22.77
CA THR A 93 -8.97 -8.09 -23.07
C THR A 93 -10.06 -8.33 -22.01
N ALA A 94 -10.54 -7.27 -21.36
CA ALA A 94 -11.62 -7.36 -20.38
C ALA A 94 -12.99 -7.39 -21.06
N ILE A 95 -13.80 -8.39 -20.68
CA ILE A 95 -15.20 -8.56 -21.06
C ILE A 95 -16.06 -7.87 -20.00
N VAL A 96 -17.01 -7.03 -20.42
CA VAL A 96 -17.94 -6.31 -19.54
C VAL A 96 -19.07 -7.24 -19.09
N THR A 97 -19.27 -7.52 -17.79
CA THR A 97 -20.57 -7.99 -17.24
C THR A 97 -20.64 -7.92 -15.68
N PRO A 98 -21.82 -8.09 -15.04
CA PRO A 98 -22.51 -7.08 -14.23
C PRO A 98 -22.43 -7.34 -12.70
N THR A 99 -22.64 -6.30 -11.90
CA THR A 99 -22.66 -6.38 -10.43
C THR A 99 -23.89 -7.15 -9.90
N PRO A 100 -23.73 -8.22 -9.11
CA PRO A 100 -24.81 -8.76 -8.31
C PRO A 100 -24.98 -7.93 -7.03
N ARG A 101 -26.19 -7.40 -6.79
CA ARG A 101 -26.60 -7.00 -5.44
C ARG A 101 -27.03 -8.24 -4.67
N THR A 102 -26.59 -8.33 -3.41
CA THR A 102 -27.33 -8.76 -2.21
C THR A 102 -26.45 -9.64 -1.32
N SER A 103 -26.35 -9.29 -0.02
CA SER A 103 -26.45 -10.32 1.01
C SER A 103 -27.50 -9.89 2.04
N LEU A 104 -28.59 -10.65 2.09
CA LEU A 104 -29.51 -10.69 3.20
C LEU A 104 -28.87 -11.60 4.27
N GLY A 105 -28.71 -11.02 5.46
CA GLY A 105 -28.52 -11.67 6.75
C GLY A 105 -29.17 -10.74 7.77
N GLU A 106 -30.50 -10.61 7.78
CA GLU A 106 -31.40 -11.59 8.39
C GLU A 106 -31.20 -11.59 9.93
N HIS A 107 -32.12 -10.85 10.58
CA HIS A 107 -32.39 -10.73 12.01
C HIS A 107 -31.58 -9.73 12.85
N ALA A 108 -32.07 -8.48 12.91
CA ALA A 108 -32.09 -7.73 14.16
C ALA A 108 -33.46 -7.04 14.30
N THR A 109 -34.37 -7.72 14.99
CA THR A 109 -35.55 -7.11 15.60
C THR A 109 -35.11 -5.95 16.49
N PHE A 110 -35.60 -4.75 16.22
CA PHE A 110 -35.49 -3.62 17.12
C PHE A 110 -36.40 -3.88 18.32
N ASP A 111 -35.82 -4.24 19.47
CA ASP A 111 -36.50 -4.12 20.75
C ASP A 111 -35.98 -2.87 21.46
N SER A 112 -36.90 -1.95 21.73
CA SER A 112 -36.61 -0.67 22.37
C SER A 112 -36.60 -0.86 23.89
N GLY A 113 -35.42 -0.92 24.50
CA GLY A 113 -35.31 -0.81 25.95
C GLY A 113 -33.99 -1.28 26.56
N GLY A 114 -33.24 -0.35 27.15
CA GLY A 114 -32.36 -0.63 28.29
C GLY A 114 -30.87 -0.75 27.98
N ASN A 115 -30.09 0.18 28.56
CA ASN A 115 -28.65 0.13 28.88
C ASN A 115 -27.85 -1.09 28.35
N GLY A 116 -27.14 -0.88 27.24
CA GLY A 116 -26.04 -1.74 26.80
C GLY A 116 -25.15 -0.97 25.85
N GLN A 117 -23.86 -0.81 26.19
CA GLN A 117 -22.85 -0.28 25.28
C GLN A 117 -22.81 -1.15 24.00
N PRO A 118 -22.76 -0.57 22.80
CA PRO A 118 -22.51 -1.35 21.60
C PRO A 118 -21.06 -1.84 21.60
N ASN A 119 -20.87 -3.11 21.95
CA ASN A 119 -19.62 -3.83 21.66
C ASN A 119 -19.62 -4.20 20.17
N LEU A 120 -18.82 -3.48 19.37
CA LEU A 120 -18.45 -3.88 18.01
C LEU A 120 -17.36 -4.95 18.07
N GLY A 121 -17.75 -6.15 18.50
CA GLY A 121 -16.97 -7.36 18.32
C GLY A 121 -17.60 -8.20 17.22
N THR A 122 -17.29 -7.91 15.95
CA THR A 122 -17.58 -8.84 14.85
C THR A 122 -16.36 -9.70 14.61
N THR A 123 -16.45 -10.97 15.02
CA THR A 123 -15.47 -12.04 14.79
C THR A 123 -15.53 -12.56 13.35
N VAL A 124 -15.53 -11.64 12.37
CA VAL A 124 -15.28 -11.95 10.97
C VAL A 124 -14.46 -10.80 10.42
N GLU A 125 -13.16 -11.02 10.28
CA GLU A 125 -12.30 -10.14 9.49
C GLU A 125 -12.88 -10.15 8.06
N PRO A 126 -13.42 -9.04 7.53
CA PRO A 126 -13.80 -9.02 6.12
C PRO A 126 -12.53 -9.27 5.31
N THR A 127 -12.47 -10.36 4.57
CA THR A 127 -11.36 -10.63 3.65
C THR A 127 -11.36 -9.52 2.60
N PRO A 128 -10.35 -8.63 2.55
CA PRO A 128 -10.28 -7.67 1.48
C PRO A 128 -9.94 -8.44 0.21
N VAL A 129 -10.91 -8.58 -0.69
CA VAL A 129 -10.60 -8.98 -2.06
C VAL A 129 -10.29 -7.69 -2.78
N PRO A 130 -9.02 -7.35 -3.06
CA PRO A 130 -8.66 -6.12 -3.76
C PRO A 130 -9.50 -5.97 -5.02
N THR A 131 -10.36 -4.95 -5.02
CA THR A 131 -11.11 -4.57 -6.21
C THR A 131 -10.10 -4.24 -7.32
N PRO A 132 -10.09 -4.98 -8.44
CA PRO A 132 -9.04 -4.83 -9.44
C PRO A 132 -9.02 -3.42 -10.05
N GLY A 133 -7.90 -2.71 -9.87
CA GLY A 133 -7.49 -1.61 -10.74
C GLY A 133 -7.51 -0.19 -10.18
N ILE A 134 -8.02 0.03 -8.95
CA ILE A 134 -7.86 1.32 -8.23
C ILE A 134 -6.56 1.23 -7.43
N GLU A 135 -5.49 1.75 -8.00
CA GLU A 135 -4.15 1.73 -7.42
C GLU A 135 -3.36 2.93 -7.93
N LEU A 136 -2.27 3.27 -7.23
CA LEU A 136 -1.36 4.30 -7.69
C LEU A 136 -0.74 3.92 -9.04
N ARG A 137 -0.93 4.79 -10.04
CA ARG A 137 -0.40 4.59 -11.39
C ARG A 137 0.83 5.47 -11.63
N PRO A 138 1.78 5.04 -12.48
CA PRO A 138 2.93 5.88 -12.85
C PRO A 138 2.53 7.07 -13.73
N THR A 139 1.38 6.98 -14.40
CA THR A 139 0.84 8.02 -15.27
C THR A 139 0.28 9.17 -14.43
N LYS A 140 0.77 10.39 -14.66
CA LYS A 140 0.21 11.59 -14.05
C LYS A 140 -1.17 11.93 -14.59
N TYR A 141 -1.96 12.65 -13.81
CA TYR A 141 -3.24 13.15 -14.29
C TYR A 141 -3.04 14.12 -15.48
N PRO A 142 -3.87 14.07 -16.54
CA PRO A 142 -3.64 14.83 -17.76
C PRO A 142 -3.56 16.35 -17.59
N ASP A 143 -4.36 16.92 -16.69
CA ASP A 143 -4.36 18.37 -16.43
C ASP A 143 -3.54 18.72 -15.16
N PRO A 144 -2.36 19.34 -15.29
CA PRO A 144 -1.53 19.71 -14.14
C PRO A 144 -2.17 20.79 -13.26
N ARG A 145 -3.16 21.55 -13.75
CA ARG A 145 -3.86 22.57 -12.96
C ARG A 145 -4.73 21.93 -11.88
N ILE A 146 -5.31 20.77 -12.17
CA ILE A 146 -6.10 20.00 -11.22
C ILE A 146 -5.20 19.44 -10.13
N GLU A 147 -4.08 18.83 -10.51
CA GLU A 147 -3.07 18.34 -9.56
C GLU A 147 -2.60 19.47 -8.61
N GLN A 148 -2.29 20.65 -9.16
CA GLN A 148 -1.90 21.82 -8.37
C GLN A 148 -3.03 22.35 -7.47
N ALA A 149 -4.28 22.32 -7.93
CA ALA A 149 -5.42 22.77 -7.13
C ALA A 149 -5.64 21.85 -5.93
N PHE A 150 -5.63 20.53 -6.14
CA PHE A 150 -5.70 19.56 -5.04
C PHE A 150 -4.54 19.73 -4.07
N ALA A 151 -3.30 19.83 -4.58
CA ALA A 151 -2.12 20.02 -3.75
C ALA A 151 -2.25 21.24 -2.81
N ARG A 152 -2.67 22.40 -3.32
CA ARG A 152 -2.88 23.61 -2.52
C ARG A 152 -3.94 23.43 -1.44
N ILE A 153 -5.03 22.73 -1.74
CA ILE A 153 -6.11 22.48 -0.77
C ILE A 153 -5.63 21.49 0.31
N PHE A 154 -4.95 20.42 -0.10
CA PHE A 154 -4.39 19.42 0.81
C PHE A 154 -3.39 20.02 1.78
N GLU A 155 -2.45 20.85 1.29
CA GLU A 155 -1.52 21.58 2.15
C GLU A 155 -2.24 22.48 3.15
N LYS A 156 -3.23 23.26 2.69
CA LYS A 156 -4.02 24.16 3.55
C LYS A 156 -4.81 23.40 4.63
N LYS A 157 -5.28 22.19 4.33
CA LYS A 157 -6.06 21.33 5.22
C LYS A 157 -5.19 20.37 6.05
N GLY A 158 -3.89 20.35 5.81
CA GLY A 158 -2.91 19.54 6.53
C GLY A 158 -2.89 18.07 6.14
N LEU A 159 -3.31 17.73 4.92
CA LEU A 159 -3.10 16.41 4.32
C LEU A 159 -1.73 16.44 3.62
N LEU A 160 -0.69 15.93 4.29
CA LEU A 160 0.70 16.12 3.86
C LEU A 160 1.34 14.89 3.21
N ILE A 161 0.89 13.69 3.58
CA ILE A 161 1.46 12.43 3.09
C ILE A 161 0.50 11.86 2.04
N TYR A 162 0.61 12.36 0.83
CA TYR A 162 -0.20 11.91 -0.29
C TYR A 162 0.63 11.73 -1.57
N LYS A 163 0.12 10.89 -2.46
CA LYS A 163 0.56 10.75 -3.84
C LYS A 163 -0.64 10.92 -4.74
N THR A 164 -0.42 11.43 -5.94
CA THR A 164 -1.49 11.59 -6.93
C THR A 164 -1.09 10.98 -8.24
N SER A 165 -2.07 10.51 -9.00
CA SER A 165 -1.88 9.98 -10.34
C SER A 165 -3.17 10.12 -11.15
N GLN A 166 -3.11 9.68 -12.40
CA GLN A 166 -4.32 9.29 -13.11
C GLN A 166 -4.96 8.08 -12.42
N GLY A 167 -6.28 8.05 -12.31
CA GLY A 167 -7.02 6.92 -11.79
C GLY A 167 -7.31 5.85 -12.84
N THR A 168 -8.39 5.10 -12.62
CA THR A 168 -8.80 4.01 -13.50
C THR A 168 -9.03 4.45 -14.95
N ALA A 169 -9.48 5.69 -15.16
CA ALA A 169 -9.65 6.33 -16.45
C ALA A 169 -8.94 7.71 -16.49
N PRO A 170 -8.63 8.26 -17.69
CA PRO A 170 -7.98 9.57 -17.85
C PRO A 170 -8.72 10.75 -17.18
N GLU A 171 -10.04 10.68 -17.11
CA GLU A 171 -10.93 11.66 -16.49
C GLU A 171 -11.08 11.48 -14.97
N ILE A 172 -10.42 10.48 -14.37
CA ILE A 172 -10.50 10.19 -12.94
C ILE A 172 -9.19 10.62 -12.29
N PHE A 173 -9.30 11.43 -11.25
CA PHE A 173 -8.15 11.83 -10.44
C PHE A 173 -7.93 10.83 -9.31
N PHE A 174 -6.71 10.38 -9.11
CA PHE A 174 -6.39 9.43 -8.05
C PHE A 174 -5.53 10.07 -6.96
N VAL A 175 -5.86 9.75 -5.71
CA VAL A 175 -5.17 10.18 -4.51
C VAL A 175 -4.90 8.96 -3.64
N GLN A 176 -3.64 8.70 -3.33
CA GLN A 176 -3.25 7.77 -2.28
C GLN A 176 -2.78 8.58 -1.07
N THR A 177 -3.24 8.24 0.13
CA THR A 177 -2.81 8.90 1.37
C THR A 177 -2.53 7.89 2.48
N THR A 178 -1.62 8.26 3.39
CA THR A 178 -1.30 7.43 4.55
C THR A 178 -2.15 7.83 5.77
N THR A 179 -2.79 6.85 6.41
CA THR A 179 -3.66 7.04 7.58
C THR A 179 -3.45 5.90 8.58
N ASP A 180 -3.04 6.20 9.80
CA ASP A 180 -2.75 5.20 10.85
C ASP A 180 -3.84 5.11 11.93
N SER A 181 -4.82 6.01 11.89
CA SER A 181 -5.94 6.02 12.83
C SER A 181 -7.28 6.26 12.12
N GLU A 182 -8.35 5.79 12.75
CA GLU A 182 -9.73 6.04 12.29
C GLU A 182 -10.01 7.54 12.10
N ARG A 183 -9.50 8.37 13.03
CA ARG A 183 -9.64 9.82 12.94
C ARG A 183 -8.96 10.39 11.69
N GLU A 184 -7.81 9.84 11.30
CA GLU A 184 -7.11 10.26 10.09
C GLU A 184 -7.82 9.79 8.82
N VAL A 185 -8.39 8.59 8.83
CA VAL A 185 -9.22 8.07 7.73
C VAL A 185 -10.37 9.03 7.44
N PHE A 186 -11.17 9.39 8.44
CA PHE A 186 -12.30 10.29 8.22
C PHE A 186 -11.85 11.69 7.84
N ARG A 187 -10.80 12.22 8.47
CA ARG A 187 -10.25 13.52 8.10
C ARG A 187 -9.75 13.56 6.66
N ALA A 188 -9.08 12.51 6.20
CA ALA A 188 -8.58 12.41 4.83
C ALA A 188 -9.74 12.35 3.84
N LEU A 189 -10.75 11.51 4.13
CA LEU A 189 -11.95 11.39 3.32
C LEU A 189 -12.70 12.73 3.19
N GLU A 190 -12.94 13.42 4.30
CA GLU A 190 -13.55 14.77 4.33
C GLU A 190 -12.72 15.77 3.53
N THR A 191 -11.40 15.79 3.74
CA THR A 191 -10.49 16.74 3.06
C THR A 191 -10.51 16.54 1.54
N VAL A 192 -10.53 15.29 1.07
CA VAL A 192 -10.56 14.96 -0.36
C VAL A 192 -11.92 15.32 -0.96
N ALA A 193 -13.02 15.04 -0.26
CA ALA A 193 -14.35 15.42 -0.71
C ALA A 193 -14.52 16.95 -0.78
N GLU A 194 -14.08 17.69 0.24
CA GLU A 194 -14.09 19.15 0.23
C GLU A 194 -13.24 19.71 -0.93
N ALA A 195 -12.04 19.17 -1.14
CA ALA A 195 -11.20 19.59 -2.26
C ALA A 195 -11.89 19.37 -3.60
N TYR A 196 -12.55 18.22 -3.75
CA TYR A 196 -13.26 17.89 -4.98
C TYR A 196 -14.46 18.80 -5.22
N VAL A 197 -15.29 19.04 -4.20
CA VAL A 197 -16.46 19.95 -4.29
C VAL A 197 -16.00 21.37 -4.65
N LEU A 198 -14.92 21.86 -4.05
CA LEU A 198 -14.36 23.19 -4.36
C LEU A 198 -13.89 23.29 -5.82
N ILE A 199 -13.15 22.30 -6.30
CA ILE A 199 -12.63 22.28 -7.68
C ILE A 199 -13.77 22.15 -8.68
N HIS A 200 -14.71 21.24 -8.44
CA HIS A 200 -15.88 21.03 -9.28
C HIS A 200 -16.80 22.25 -9.32
N GLY A 201 -16.97 22.96 -8.20
CA GLY A 201 -17.75 24.20 -8.13
C GLY A 201 -17.11 25.41 -8.84
N LEU A 202 -15.78 25.50 -8.83
CA LEU A 202 -15.05 26.61 -9.47
C LEU A 202 -14.83 26.40 -10.98
N HIS A 203 -14.54 25.16 -11.40
CA HIS A 203 -14.13 24.83 -12.76
C HIS A 203 -14.76 23.51 -13.23
N ARG A 204 -16.08 23.51 -13.42
CA ARG A 204 -16.85 22.32 -13.80
C ARG A 204 -16.33 21.60 -15.05
N ASP A 205 -15.88 22.35 -16.06
CA ASP A 205 -15.40 21.79 -17.32
C ASP A 205 -13.99 21.17 -17.22
N LEU A 206 -13.23 21.51 -16.18
CA LEU A 206 -11.87 21.01 -15.94
C LEU A 206 -11.81 19.99 -14.81
N ALA A 207 -12.84 19.93 -13.97
CA ALA A 207 -12.89 19.03 -12.84
C ALA A 207 -12.87 17.57 -13.31
N PRO A 208 -12.21 16.67 -12.56
CA PRO A 208 -12.28 15.25 -12.86
C PRO A 208 -13.73 14.76 -12.77
N ALA A 209 -14.05 13.69 -13.49
CA ALA A 209 -15.37 13.06 -13.45
C ALA A 209 -15.61 12.34 -12.11
N ALA A 210 -14.55 11.83 -11.51
CA ALA A 210 -14.55 11.24 -10.17
C ALA A 210 -13.16 11.37 -9.52
N VAL A 211 -13.12 11.26 -8.19
CA VAL A 211 -11.89 11.15 -7.43
C VAL A 211 -11.82 9.76 -6.81
N GLU A 212 -10.78 9.01 -7.14
CA GLU A 212 -10.44 7.76 -6.47
C GLU A 212 -9.50 8.05 -5.30
N LEU A 213 -9.88 7.60 -4.12
CA LEU A 213 -9.10 7.75 -2.89
C LEU A 213 -8.71 6.38 -2.38
N GLU A 214 -7.42 6.11 -2.30
CA GLU A 214 -6.86 4.95 -1.62
C GLU A 214 -6.20 5.40 -0.31
N MET A 215 -6.61 4.80 0.80
CA MET A 215 -5.99 5.02 2.10
C MET A 215 -5.19 3.77 2.48
N VAL A 216 -3.95 4.00 2.90
CA VAL A 216 -3.03 2.94 3.34
C VAL A 216 -2.45 3.28 4.71
N GLN A 217 -2.19 2.28 5.54
CA GLN A 217 -1.47 2.48 6.79
C GLN A 217 0.03 2.56 6.55
N THR A 218 0.78 3.11 7.50
CA THR A 218 2.26 3.03 7.49
C THR A 218 2.78 1.59 7.50
N SER A 219 1.97 0.65 8.01
CA SER A 219 2.22 -0.79 7.95
C SER A 219 2.08 -1.39 6.54
N GLY A 220 1.57 -0.61 5.57
CA GLY A 220 1.25 -1.06 4.22
C GLY A 220 -0.11 -1.76 4.10
N LYS A 221 -0.87 -1.89 5.20
CA LYS A 221 -2.23 -2.44 5.14
C LYS A 221 -3.21 -1.46 4.50
N PRO A 222 -4.20 -1.94 3.71
CA PRO A 222 -5.26 -1.08 3.20
C PRO A 222 -6.11 -0.55 4.36
N ALA A 223 -6.39 0.75 4.34
CA ALA A 223 -7.25 1.46 5.28
C ALA A 223 -8.58 1.92 4.64
N GLY A 224 -8.81 1.56 3.38
CA GLY A 224 -10.06 1.76 2.66
C GLY A 224 -9.86 2.46 1.31
N THR A 225 -10.61 2.02 0.31
CA THR A 225 -10.60 2.61 -1.04
C THR A 225 -11.97 3.17 -1.36
N PHE A 226 -12.04 4.31 -2.05
CA PHE A 226 -13.27 5.02 -2.35
C PHE A 226 -13.26 5.54 -3.77
N ARG A 227 -14.44 5.61 -4.40
CA ARG A 227 -14.66 6.36 -5.63
C ARG A 227 -15.71 7.43 -5.36
N LEU A 228 -15.27 8.68 -5.27
CA LEU A 228 -16.11 9.84 -5.00
C LEU A 228 -16.59 10.44 -6.33
N THR A 229 -17.91 10.43 -6.54
CA THR A 229 -18.56 11.26 -7.57
C THR A 229 -18.82 12.66 -7.00
N PRO A 230 -19.10 13.69 -7.83
CA PRO A 230 -19.42 15.02 -7.34
C PRO A 230 -20.56 15.02 -6.32
N GLU A 231 -21.57 14.17 -6.54
CA GLU A 231 -22.75 14.05 -5.69
C GLU A 231 -22.40 13.45 -4.33
N LEU A 232 -21.63 12.35 -4.31
CA LEU A 232 -21.18 11.72 -3.05
C LEU A 232 -20.28 12.64 -2.23
N ALA A 233 -19.40 13.39 -2.90
CA ALA A 233 -18.54 14.35 -2.23
C ALA A 233 -19.36 15.51 -1.62
N ASP A 234 -20.37 15.99 -2.33
CA ASP A 234 -21.27 17.04 -1.84
C ASP A 234 -22.11 16.58 -0.64
N GLU A 235 -22.64 15.36 -0.65
CA GLU A 235 -23.33 14.75 0.49
C GLU A 235 -22.46 14.68 1.74
N LEU A 236 -21.19 14.29 1.57
CA LEU A 236 -20.24 14.20 2.69
C LEU A 236 -19.88 15.58 3.24
N VAL A 237 -19.66 16.57 2.36
CA VAL A 237 -19.27 17.94 2.75
C VAL A 237 -20.43 18.69 3.42
N LYS A 238 -21.67 18.47 2.97
CA LYS A 238 -22.87 19.05 3.59
C LYS A 238 -23.21 18.41 4.94
N GLY A 239 -22.68 17.22 5.20
CA GLY A 239 -22.99 16.43 6.39
C GLY A 239 -24.34 15.72 6.31
N ASP A 240 -24.88 15.53 5.10
CA ASP A 240 -26.10 14.77 4.89
C ASP A 240 -25.90 13.29 5.28
N THR A 241 -24.67 12.79 5.07
CA THR A 241 -24.21 11.48 5.55
C THR A 241 -23.01 11.65 6.48
N PRO A 242 -23.05 11.15 7.73
CA PRO A 242 -21.89 11.13 8.61
C PRO A 242 -20.71 10.35 7.99
N PRO A 243 -19.44 10.78 8.19
CA PRO A 243 -18.26 10.11 7.61
C PRO A 243 -18.16 8.62 7.93
N GLN A 244 -18.58 8.20 9.13
CA GLN A 244 -18.60 6.80 9.55
C GLN A 244 -19.59 5.98 8.71
N THR A 245 -20.80 6.49 8.53
CA THR A 245 -21.85 5.85 7.74
C THR A 245 -21.46 5.82 6.26
N PHE A 246 -20.85 6.91 5.78
CA PHE A 246 -20.33 6.98 4.42
C PHE A 246 -19.25 5.92 4.19
N TYR A 247 -18.30 5.81 5.13
CA TYR A 247 -17.20 4.85 5.06
C TYR A 247 -17.76 3.43 4.94
N ILE A 248 -18.64 3.00 5.84
CA ILE A 248 -19.20 1.64 5.84
C ILE A 248 -19.95 1.33 4.53
N THR A 249 -20.64 2.33 3.98
CA THR A 249 -21.51 2.17 2.82
C THR A 249 -20.75 2.16 1.49
N ASN A 250 -19.67 2.93 1.40
CA ASN A 250 -18.99 3.23 0.14
C ASN A 250 -17.54 2.72 0.08
N VAL A 251 -17.03 2.11 1.16
CA VAL A 251 -15.70 1.52 1.15
C VAL A 251 -15.64 0.35 0.18
N ILE A 252 -14.59 0.37 -0.63
CA ILE A 252 -14.21 -0.65 -1.58
C ILE A 252 -13.00 -1.35 -0.97
N PHE A 253 -13.04 -2.69 -0.92
CA PHE A 253 -11.92 -3.52 -0.48
C PHE A 253 -11.20 -4.15 -1.65
#